data_AF-A0A7D5QBU7-F1
#
_entry.id   AF-A0A7D5QBU7-F1
#
_cell.length_a   1.000
_cell.length_b   1.000
_cell.length_c   1.000
_cell.angle_alpha   90.00
_cell.angle_beta   90.00
_cell.angle_gamma   90.00
#
_symmetry.space_group_name_H-M   'P 1'
#
loop_
_entity.id
_entity.type
_entity.pdbx_description
1 polymer ?
#
loop_
_entity_poly.entity_id
_entity_poly.type
_entity_poly.pdbx_seq_one_letter_code
_entity_poly.pdbx_strand_id
1 'polypeptide(L)'
;MADSAVRADSSFDDLLTLLASGYRRRLLVSLQEQDPQDDPRVPADVPVGGEERDALMIRASHSHLPKLEEAGVIEWDRTSDHVGRGPNFGDVEPILDVLRDHADDLPEDCL
;
A
#
# COMPACT_ATOMS: atom_id res chain seq x y z
N MET A 1 1.94 -0.67 31.82
CA MET A 1 2.79 0.52 31.58
C MET A 1 3.51 0.28 30.28
N ALA A 2 3.35 1.23 29.34
CA ALA A 2 3.93 1.33 27.99
C ALA A 2 3.61 0.13 27.06
N ASP A 3 2.94 0.31 25.92
CA ASP A 3 3.32 1.24 24.86
C ASP A 3 2.06 1.73 24.12
N SER A 4 1.66 2.98 24.39
CA SER A 4 0.65 3.64 23.59
C SER A 4 1.38 4.25 22.41
N ALA A 5 1.58 3.45 21.36
CA ALA A 5 2.05 3.95 20.09
C ALA A 5 1.19 5.17 19.72
N VAL A 6 1.87 6.28 19.50
CA VAL A 6 1.27 7.50 18.95
C VAL A 6 0.66 7.11 17.62
N ARG A 7 -0.65 6.85 17.62
CA ARG A 7 -1.43 6.81 16.38
C ARG A 7 -1.26 8.19 15.78
N ALA A 8 -0.65 8.29 14.61
CA ALA A 8 -0.89 9.45 13.79
C ALA A 8 -2.40 9.45 13.58
N ASP A 9 -3.10 10.41 14.19
CA ASP A 9 -4.53 10.61 13.98
C ASP A 9 -4.69 11.22 12.58
N SER A 10 -4.32 10.45 11.55
CA SER A 10 -4.60 10.78 10.18
C SER A 10 -6.10 10.81 10.04
N SER A 11 -6.63 11.96 9.62
CA SER A 11 -8.07 12.09 9.40
C SER A 11 -8.52 10.99 8.45
N PHE A 12 -9.75 10.52 8.62
CA PHE A 12 -10.33 9.58 7.67
C PHE A 12 -10.29 10.12 6.23
N ASP A 13 -10.42 11.43 6.05
CA ASP A 13 -10.26 12.09 4.74
C ASP A 13 -8.83 11.99 4.18
N ASP A 14 -7.82 12.01 5.05
CA ASP A 14 -6.42 11.83 4.63
C ASP A 14 -6.17 10.39 4.21
N LEU A 15 -6.72 9.43 4.94
CA LEU A 15 -6.67 8.00 4.58
C LEU A 15 -7.39 7.74 3.25
N LEU A 16 -8.58 8.30 3.04
CA LEU A 16 -9.28 8.18 1.76
C LEU A 16 -8.51 8.87 0.62
N THR A 17 -7.88 10.02 0.89
CA THR A 17 -7.00 10.70 -0.08
C THR A 17 -5.77 9.85 -0.42
N LEU A 18 -5.22 9.15 0.56
CA LEU A 18 -4.13 8.19 0.40
C LEU A 18 -4.57 6.96 -0.40
N LEU A 19 -5.81 6.50 -0.22
CA LEU A 19 -6.36 5.32 -0.88
C LEU A 19 -7.07 5.63 -2.20
N ALA A 20 -7.21 6.89 -2.61
CA ALA A 20 -7.92 7.28 -3.83
C ALA A 20 -7.34 6.68 -5.13
N SER A 21 -6.10 6.19 -5.12
CA SER A 21 -5.47 5.56 -6.28
C SER A 21 -5.61 4.04 -6.23
N GLY A 22 -6.14 3.43 -7.30
CA GLY A 22 -6.20 1.97 -7.43
C GLY A 22 -4.84 1.30 -7.32
N TYR A 23 -3.78 1.92 -7.85
CA TYR A 23 -2.41 1.42 -7.70
C TYR A 23 -1.98 1.34 -6.23
N ARG A 24 -2.25 2.39 -5.44
CA ARG A 24 -1.92 2.40 -4.00
C ARG A 24 -2.71 1.33 -3.24
N ARG A 25 -3.99 1.16 -3.55
CA ARG A 25 -4.84 0.11 -2.93
C ARG A 25 -4.31 -1.28 -3.23
N ARG A 26 -4.05 -1.60 -4.52
CA ARG A 26 -3.46 -2.88 -4.94
C ARG A 26 -2.16 -3.18 -4.21
N LEU A 27 -1.24 -2.22 -4.18
CA LEU A 27 0.04 -2.37 -3.49
C LEU A 27 -0.15 -2.67 -2.01
N LEU A 28 -0.98 -1.88 -1.32
CA LEU A 28 -1.23 -2.06 0.11
C LEU A 28 -1.94 -3.38 0.43
N VAL A 29 -2.90 -3.81 -0.38
CA VAL A 29 -3.56 -5.13 -0.24
C VAL A 29 -2.52 -6.25 -0.38
N SER A 30 -1.67 -6.19 -1.40
CA SER A 30 -0.59 -7.18 -1.57
C SER A 30 0.38 -7.20 -0.39
N LEU A 31 0.74 -6.04 0.18
CA LEU A 31 1.56 -5.97 1.40
C LEU A 31 0.83 -6.55 2.62
N GLN A 32 -0.50 -6.43 2.69
CA GLN A 32 -1.32 -6.99 3.77
C GLN A 32 -1.40 -8.52 3.73
N GLU A 33 -1.33 -9.12 2.55
CA GLU A 33 -1.36 -10.57 2.36
C GLU A 33 0.00 -11.24 2.56
N GLN A 34 1.10 -10.48 2.43
CA GLN A 34 2.46 -10.99 2.69
C GLN A 34 2.65 -11.33 4.17
N ASP A 35 3.15 -12.54 4.45
CA ASP A 35 3.61 -12.93 5.78
C ASP A 35 4.83 -12.07 6.17
N PRO A 36 4.94 -11.56 7.42
CA PRO A 36 6.16 -10.90 7.90
C PRO A 36 7.46 -11.70 7.71
N GLN A 37 7.37 -13.03 7.53
CA GLN A 37 8.49 -13.93 7.23
C GLN A 37 8.82 -14.04 5.72
N ASP A 38 7.92 -13.63 4.83
CA ASP A 38 8.16 -13.62 3.39
C ASP A 38 9.02 -12.40 3.02
N ASP A 39 9.99 -12.58 2.12
CA ASP A 39 10.83 -11.51 1.55
C ASP A 39 9.90 -10.48 0.86
N PRO A 40 9.66 -9.27 1.43
CA PRO A 40 8.61 -8.35 0.96
C PRO A 40 9.00 -7.65 -0.35
N ARG A 41 9.24 -8.38 -1.42
CA ARG A 41 9.52 -7.77 -2.72
C ARG A 41 8.28 -7.01 -3.18
N VAL A 42 8.48 -5.90 -3.89
CA VAL A 42 7.40 -5.27 -4.65
C VAL A 42 6.67 -6.39 -5.41
N PRO A 43 5.37 -6.61 -5.15
CA PRO A 43 4.66 -7.74 -5.71
C PRO A 43 4.84 -7.74 -7.23
N ALA A 44 5.42 -8.81 -7.75
CA ALA A 44 5.58 -9.00 -9.19
C ALA A 44 4.23 -9.11 -9.93
N ASP A 45 3.14 -9.20 -9.17
CA ASP A 45 1.79 -9.57 -9.60
C ASP A 45 0.83 -8.37 -9.73
N VAL A 46 1.34 -7.13 -9.76
CA VAL A 46 0.53 -6.03 -10.31
C VAL A 46 0.32 -6.35 -11.80
N PRO A 47 -0.91 -6.59 -12.28
CA PRO A 47 -1.16 -7.21 -13.58
C PRO A 47 -0.95 -6.18 -14.68
N VAL A 48 0.29 -5.98 -15.10
CA VAL A 48 0.67 -5.11 -16.22
C VAL A 48 1.78 -5.81 -17.00
N GLY A 49 1.60 -5.93 -18.32
CA GLY A 49 2.46 -6.70 -19.22
C GLY A 49 3.95 -6.31 -19.16
N GLY A 50 4.82 -7.28 -19.46
CA GLY A 50 6.25 -7.26 -19.10
C GLY A 50 7.11 -6.09 -19.59
N GLU A 51 6.77 -5.37 -20.66
CA GLU A 51 7.51 -4.17 -21.12
C GLU A 51 6.94 -2.87 -20.54
N GLU A 52 5.69 -2.89 -20.09
CA GLU A 52 4.98 -1.76 -19.49
C GLU A 52 5.20 -1.72 -17.96
N ARG A 53 5.62 -2.85 -17.39
CA ARG A 53 6.08 -3.04 -16.01
C ARG A 53 7.27 -2.14 -15.64
N ASP A 54 8.30 -2.04 -16.48
CA ASP A 54 9.48 -1.21 -16.18
C ASP A 54 9.14 0.30 -16.25
N ALA A 55 8.30 0.71 -17.21
CA ALA A 55 7.86 2.09 -17.33
C ALA A 55 6.84 2.50 -16.23
N LEU A 56 6.01 1.55 -15.77
CA LEU A 56 5.05 1.75 -14.68
C LEU A 56 5.73 1.70 -13.31
N MET A 57 6.72 0.83 -13.09
CA MET A 57 7.57 0.84 -11.91
C MET A 57 8.26 2.19 -11.78
N ILE A 58 8.94 2.68 -12.82
CA ILE A 58 9.60 4.01 -12.80
C ILE A 58 8.59 5.13 -12.48
N ARG A 59 7.36 5.06 -12.99
CA ARG A 59 6.31 6.07 -12.71
C ARG A 59 5.70 5.95 -11.30
N ALA A 60 5.58 4.73 -10.78
CA ALA A 60 5.08 4.45 -9.44
C ALA A 60 6.10 4.85 -8.35
N SER A 61 7.39 4.60 -8.60
CA SER A 61 8.51 4.97 -7.72
C SER A 61 8.58 6.47 -7.43
N HIS A 62 8.12 7.32 -8.35
CA HIS A 62 8.24 8.78 -8.20
C HIS A 62 6.97 9.49 -7.73
N SER A 63 5.81 8.83 -7.71
CA SER A 63 4.53 9.50 -7.41
C SER A 63 3.68 8.84 -6.32
N HIS A 64 3.77 7.51 -6.17
CA HIS A 64 2.95 6.76 -5.22
C HIS A 64 3.73 6.35 -3.99
N LEU A 65 4.90 5.73 -4.16
CA LEU A 65 5.72 5.27 -3.03
C LEU A 65 6.14 6.42 -2.09
N PRO A 66 6.59 7.59 -2.58
CA PRO A 66 6.93 8.70 -1.68
C PRO A 66 5.75 9.16 -0.82
N LYS A 67 4.53 9.16 -1.36
CA LYS A 67 3.32 9.58 -0.62
C LYS A 67 2.90 8.57 0.45
N LEU A 68 3.06 7.29 0.14
CA LEU A 68 2.78 6.21 1.09
C LEU A 68 3.84 6.18 2.21
N GLU A 69 5.11 6.39 1.86
CA GLU A 69 6.21 6.47 2.82
C GLU A 69 6.10 7.72 3.71
N GLU A 70 5.74 8.89 3.15
CA GLU A 70 5.49 10.12 3.91
C GLU A 70 4.35 9.96 4.92
N ALA A 71 3.30 9.21 4.56
CA ALA A 71 2.22 8.85 5.48
C ALA A 71 2.61 7.77 6.51
N GLY A 72 3.80 7.18 6.39
CA GLY A 72 4.30 6.13 7.27
C GLY A 72 3.59 4.78 7.10
N VAL A 73 2.78 4.61 6.06
CA VAL A 73 2.06 3.36 5.81
C VAL A 73 2.94 2.31 5.14
N ILE A 74 4.01 2.72 4.44
CA ILE A 74 5.03 1.80 3.92
C ILE A 74 6.42 2.23 4.38
N GLU A 75 7.36 1.29 4.35
CA GLU A 75 8.80 1.56 4.33
C GLU A 75 9.33 1.20 2.94
N TRP A 76 10.13 2.08 2.32
CA TRP A 76 10.67 1.85 0.99
C TRP A 76 12.19 2.04 0.95
N ASP A 77 12.92 0.96 0.74
CA ASP A 77 14.35 1.01 0.44
C ASP A 77 14.57 1.22 -1.06
N ARG A 78 14.90 2.46 -1.41
CA ARG A 78 15.19 2.90 -2.79
C ARG A 78 16.42 2.21 -3.40
N THR A 79 17.30 1.64 -2.58
CA THR A 79 18.55 1.00 -3.04
C THR A 79 18.28 -0.43 -3.49
N SER A 80 17.44 -1.16 -2.76
CA SER A 80 17.07 -2.54 -3.04
C SER A 80 15.72 -2.69 -3.76
N ASP A 81 15.00 -1.58 -3.96
CA ASP A 81 13.62 -1.52 -4.45
C ASP A 81 12.66 -2.37 -3.62
N HIS A 82 12.87 -2.34 -2.30
CA HIS A 82 12.13 -3.15 -1.33
C HIS A 82 11.05 -2.31 -0.66
N VAL A 83 9.81 -2.80 -0.64
CA VAL A 83 8.67 -2.11 -0.03
C VAL A 83 8.06 -3.02 1.03
N GLY A 84 8.04 -2.55 2.28
CA GLY A 84 7.44 -3.22 3.42
C GLY A 84 6.30 -2.42 4.04
N ARG A 85 5.61 -3.02 5.02
CA ARG A 85 4.62 -2.32 5.85
C ARG A 85 5.34 -1.33 6.76
N GLY A 86 4.86 -0.08 6.79
CA GLY A 86 5.37 0.95 7.68
C GLY A 86 4.69 0.92 9.06
N PRO A 87 5.19 1.74 10.01
CA PRO A 87 4.66 1.78 11.38
C PRO A 87 3.18 2.18 11.46
N ASN A 88 2.67 2.91 10.47
CA ASN A 88 1.26 3.36 10.41
C ASN A 88 0.38 2.47 9.53
N PHE A 89 0.87 1.29 9.08
CA PHE A 89 0.10 0.42 8.20
C PHE A 89 -1.26 0.01 8.80
N GLY A 90 -1.33 -0.13 10.13
CA GLY A 90 -2.57 -0.45 10.84
C GLY A 90 -3.69 0.59 10.70
N ASP A 91 -3.38 1.82 10.23
CA ASP A 91 -4.39 2.85 10.01
C ASP A 91 -5.17 2.63 8.71
N VAL A 92 -4.56 1.99 7.70
CA VAL A 92 -5.22 1.66 6.42
C VAL A 92 -5.81 0.25 6.39
N GLU A 93 -5.25 -0.67 7.18
CA GLU A 93 -5.64 -2.09 7.23
C GLU A 93 -7.16 -2.32 7.34
N PRO A 94 -7.93 -1.62 8.23
CA PRO A 94 -9.37 -1.84 8.32
C PRO A 94 -10.14 -1.43 7.06
N ILE A 95 -9.66 -0.43 6.32
CA ILE A 95 -10.31 0.02 5.08
C ILE A 95 -10.00 -0.98 3.96
N LEU A 96 -8.77 -1.48 3.91
CA LEU A 96 -8.35 -2.50 2.96
C LEU A 96 -9.13 -3.81 3.16
N ASP A 97 -9.39 -4.18 4.42
CA ASP A 97 -10.26 -5.32 4.76
C ASP A 97 -11.65 -5.16 4.17
N VAL A 98 -12.30 -4.00 4.37
CA VAL A 98 -13.63 -3.73 3.80
C VAL A 98 -13.62 -3.81 2.27
N LEU A 99 -12.60 -3.26 1.63
CA LEU A 99 -12.48 -3.29 0.17
C LEU A 99 -12.35 -4.72 -0.38
N ARG A 100 -11.56 -5.56 0.30
CA ARG A 100 -11.34 -6.96 -0.10
C ARG A 100 -12.56 -7.83 0.20
N ASP A 101 -13.13 -7.70 1.40
CA ASP A 101 -14.24 -8.52 1.86
C ASP A 101 -15.54 -8.24 1.09
N HIS A 102 -15.64 -7.05 0.48
CA HIS A 102 -16.79 -6.63 -0.34
C HIS A 102 -16.43 -6.39 -1.82
N ALA A 103 -15.32 -6.93 -2.32
CA ALA A 103 -14.86 -6.69 -3.69
C ALA A 103 -15.92 -7.01 -4.76
N ASP A 104 -16.70 -8.09 -4.55
CA ASP A 104 -17.78 -8.51 -5.46
C ASP A 104 -19.00 -7.57 -5.46
N ASP A 105 -19.19 -6.79 -4.39
CA ASP A 105 -20.31 -5.85 -4.23
C ASP A 105 -19.93 -4.41 -4.65
N LEU A 106 -18.66 -4.16 -4.95
CA LEU A 106 -18.10 -2.86 -5.30
C LEU A 106 -17.90 -2.71 -6.82
N PRO A 107 -17.73 -1.48 -7.33
CA PRO A 107 -17.36 -1.25 -8.72
C PRO A 107 -16.08 -2.00 -9.13
N GLU A 108 -15.98 -2.41 -10.40
CA GLU A 108 -14.83 -3.17 -10.92
C GLU A 108 -13.47 -2.46 -10.77
N ASP A 109 -13.46 -1.13 -10.59
CA ASP A 109 -12.26 -0.31 -10.39
C ASP A 109 -11.91 -0.08 -8.91
N CYS A 110 -12.61 -0.74 -7.98
CA CYS A 110 -12.36 -0.63 -6.56
C CYS A 110 -10.98 -1.17 -6.16
N LEU A 111 -10.52 -2.27 -6.78
CA LEU A 111 -9.23 -2.91 -6.53
C LEU A 111 -8.48 -3.24 -7.82
#